data_AF-A0A426XBV3-F1
#
_entry.id   AF-A0A426XBV3-F1
#
_cell.length_a   1.000
_cell.length_b   1.000
_cell.length_c   1.000
_cell.angle_alpha   90.00
_cell.angle_beta   90.00
_cell.angle_gamma   90.00
#
_symmetry.space_group_name_H-M   'P 1'
#
loop_
_entity.id
_entity.type
_entity.pdbx_description
1 polymer ?
#
loop_
_entity_poly.entity_id
_entity_poly.type
_entity_poly.pdbx_seq_one_letter_code
_entity_poly.pdbx_strand_id
1 'polypeptide(L)'
;AEERASELQEELEKTKRERGEELLRRETANKELHEVWSHLGDAQRVLKEAQVRARKMDDELLLAMKALESARAELPRQLVVQYKESLDFKECLKRMGRVTYEYGYRVASARFHARHPDAEVEEDPFIIHPEDDLMSMERQQTFDDSVPPEP
;
A
#
# COMPACT_ATOMS: atom_id res chain seq x y z
N ALA A 1 59.07 -77.63 -0.67
CA ALA A 1 58.08 -77.28 -1.73
C ALA A 1 56.66 -77.32 -1.17
N GLU A 2 56.33 -78.33 -0.36
CA GLU A 2 55.01 -78.53 0.26
C GLU A 2 54.61 -77.45 1.28
N GLU A 3 55.52 -77.03 2.17
CA GLU A 3 55.27 -75.99 3.19
C GLU A 3 54.89 -74.63 2.57
N ARG A 4 55.62 -74.21 1.52
CA ARG A 4 55.30 -72.98 0.77
C ARG A 4 53.97 -73.06 0.01
N ALA A 5 53.56 -74.27 -0.40
CA ALA A 5 52.26 -74.46 -1.06
C ALA A 5 51.11 -74.33 -0.05
N SER A 6 51.30 -74.82 1.18
CA SER A 6 50.31 -74.69 2.27
C SER A 6 50.13 -73.25 2.73
N GLU A 7 51.22 -72.49 2.89
CA GLU A 7 51.19 -71.07 3.29
C GLU A 7 50.49 -70.21 2.23
N LEU A 8 50.78 -70.46 0.94
CA LEU A 8 50.08 -69.81 -0.17
C LEU A 8 48.58 -70.13 -0.20
N GLN A 9 48.19 -71.35 0.15
CA GLN A 9 46.79 -71.76 0.19
C GLN A 9 46.04 -71.07 1.35
N GLU A 10 46.66 -70.92 2.52
CA GLU A 10 46.08 -70.20 3.66
C GLU A 10 45.86 -68.71 3.36
N GLU A 11 46.84 -68.04 2.76
CA GLU A 11 46.72 -66.65 2.31
C GLU A 11 45.62 -66.49 1.22
N LEU A 12 45.46 -67.49 0.34
CA LEU A 12 44.38 -67.49 -0.65
C LEU A 12 43.00 -67.58 0.01
N GLU A 13 42.84 -68.43 1.02
CA GLU A 13 41.56 -68.53 1.75
C GLU A 13 41.28 -67.30 2.61
N LYS A 14 42.31 -66.68 3.20
CA LYS A 14 42.20 -65.42 3.93
C LYS A 14 41.76 -64.28 3.02
N THR A 15 42.41 -64.10 1.87
CA THR A 15 42.05 -63.06 0.89
C THR A 15 40.66 -63.27 0.29
N LYS A 16 40.22 -64.52 0.11
CA LYS A 16 38.83 -64.83 -0.28
C LYS A 16 37.83 -64.39 0.78
N ARG A 17 38.10 -64.66 2.07
CA ARG A 17 37.24 -64.23 3.19
C ARG A 17 37.15 -62.71 3.27
N GLU A 18 38.28 -62.02 3.26
CA GLU A 18 38.37 -60.55 3.29
C GLU A 18 37.60 -59.91 2.13
N ARG A 19 37.76 -60.45 0.91
CA ARG A 19 37.01 -59.99 -0.26
C ARG A 19 35.49 -60.17 -0.10
N GLY A 20 35.05 -61.25 0.52
CA GLY A 20 33.62 -61.49 0.82
C GLY A 20 33.05 -60.46 1.80
N GLU A 21 33.80 -60.13 2.85
CA GLU A 21 33.41 -59.10 3.81
C GLU A 21 33.37 -57.70 3.18
N GLU A 22 34.35 -57.38 2.33
CA GLU A 22 34.39 -56.12 1.60
C GLU A 22 33.22 -55.98 0.61
N LEU A 23 32.84 -57.06 -0.08
CA LEU A 23 31.65 -57.08 -0.94
C LEU A 23 30.37 -56.80 -0.14
N LEU A 24 30.23 -57.40 1.04
CA LEU A 24 29.06 -57.15 1.89
C LEU A 24 29.03 -55.68 2.37
N ARG A 25 30.17 -55.13 2.81
CA ARG A 25 30.28 -53.70 3.20
C ARG A 25 29.96 -52.77 2.03
N ARG A 26 30.38 -53.12 0.81
CA ARG A 26 30.05 -52.35 -0.39
C ARG A 26 28.56 -52.41 -0.70
N GLU A 27 27.93 -53.57 -0.53
CA GLU A 27 26.49 -53.72 -0.74
C GLU A 27 25.68 -52.89 0.26
N THR A 28 26.07 -52.86 1.54
CA THR A 28 25.43 -52.02 2.56
C THR A 28 25.61 -50.53 2.25
N ALA A 29 26.83 -50.10 1.92
CA ALA A 29 27.10 -48.70 1.54
C ALA A 29 26.30 -48.27 0.29
N ASN A 30 26.11 -49.16 -0.69
CA ASN A 30 25.29 -48.86 -1.86
C ASN A 30 23.80 -48.67 -1.52
N LYS A 31 23.26 -49.45 -0.58
CA LYS A 31 21.86 -49.30 -0.12
C LYS A 31 21.68 -47.95 0.58
N GLU A 32 22.60 -47.60 1.47
CA GLU A 32 22.62 -46.30 2.16
C GLU A 32 22.73 -45.13 1.17
N LEU A 33 23.62 -45.24 0.17
CA LEU A 33 23.73 -44.23 -0.88
C LEU A 33 22.39 -44.06 -1.62
N HIS A 34 21.74 -45.16 -2.00
CA HIS A 34 20.46 -45.10 -2.71
C HIS A 34 19.37 -44.37 -1.89
N GLU A 35 19.31 -44.64 -0.58
CA GLU A 35 18.39 -43.96 0.34
C GLU A 35 18.69 -42.45 0.42
N VAL A 36 19.97 -42.07 0.57
CA VAL A 36 20.38 -40.66 0.55
C VAL A 36 20.02 -39.98 -0.77
N TRP A 37 20.21 -40.65 -1.90
CA TRP A 37 19.82 -40.12 -3.22
C TRP A 37 18.29 -39.91 -3.33
N SER A 38 17.49 -40.83 -2.78
CA SER A 38 16.04 -40.66 -2.72
C SER A 38 15.66 -39.42 -1.90
N HIS A 39 16.21 -39.28 -0.70
CA HIS A 39 15.95 -38.12 0.16
C HIS A 39 16.39 -36.80 -0.49
N LEU A 40 17.51 -36.80 -1.22
CA LEU A 40 17.94 -35.63 -1.97
C LEU A 40 16.91 -35.24 -3.06
N GLY A 41 16.35 -36.23 -3.76
CA GLY A 41 15.28 -36.02 -4.72
C GLY A 41 14.02 -35.43 -4.08
N ASP A 42 13.63 -35.95 -2.91
CA ASP A 42 12.49 -35.43 -2.14
C ASP A 42 12.72 -33.99 -1.67
N ALA A 43 13.89 -33.70 -1.11
CA ALA A 43 14.26 -32.35 -0.68
C ALA A 43 14.26 -31.35 -1.86
N GLN A 44 14.76 -31.77 -3.02
CA GLN A 44 14.75 -30.94 -4.22
C GLN A 44 13.34 -30.64 -4.72
N ARG A 45 12.42 -31.62 -4.64
CA ARG A 45 11.00 -31.41 -4.98
C ARG A 45 10.37 -30.37 -4.05
N VAL A 46 10.55 -30.51 -2.74
CA VAL A 46 10.02 -29.57 -1.75
C VAL A 46 10.56 -28.16 -1.97
N LEU A 47 11.85 -28.01 -2.28
CA LEU A 47 12.43 -26.69 -2.58
C LEU A 47 11.78 -26.03 -3.79
N LYS A 48 11.52 -26.78 -4.87
CA LYS A 48 10.83 -26.25 -6.05
C LYS A 48 9.40 -25.81 -5.71
N GLU A 49 8.67 -26.61 -4.95
CA GLU A 49 7.31 -26.24 -4.52
C GLU A 49 7.30 -24.99 -3.65
N ALA A 50 8.24 -24.88 -2.70
CA ALA A 50 8.39 -23.70 -1.86
C ALA A 50 8.73 -22.45 -2.69
N GLN A 51 9.59 -22.56 -3.70
CA GLN A 51 9.91 -21.46 -4.61
C GLN A 51 8.68 -21.00 -5.41
N VAL A 52 7.86 -21.92 -5.91
CA VAL A 52 6.63 -21.54 -6.62
C VAL A 52 5.65 -20.84 -5.68
N ARG A 53 5.50 -21.33 -4.44
CA ARG A 53 4.65 -20.68 -3.44
C ARG A 53 5.14 -19.28 -3.07
N ALA A 54 6.45 -19.11 -2.88
CA ALA A 54 7.05 -17.80 -2.59
C ALA A 54 6.77 -16.80 -3.71
N ARG A 55 7.01 -17.17 -4.98
CA ARG A 55 6.70 -16.30 -6.13
C ARG A 55 5.23 -15.90 -6.19
N LYS A 56 4.32 -16.84 -5.90
CA LYS A 56 2.89 -16.55 -5.86
C LYS A 56 2.54 -15.52 -4.78
N MET A 57 3.13 -15.64 -3.59
CA MET A 57 2.94 -14.65 -2.52
C MET A 57 3.51 -13.29 -2.90
N ASP A 58 4.65 -13.24 -3.58
CA ASP A 58 5.23 -11.99 -4.08
C ASP A 58 4.31 -11.31 -5.10
N ASP A 59 3.69 -12.07 -6.01
CA ASP A 59 2.72 -11.56 -6.99
C ASP A 59 1.44 -11.03 -6.30
N GLU A 60 0.93 -11.73 -5.29
CA GLU A 60 -0.21 -11.30 -4.48
C GLU A 60 0.12 -10.01 -3.70
N LEU A 61 1.31 -9.94 -3.12
CA LEU A 61 1.79 -8.74 -2.42
C LEU A 61 1.90 -7.54 -3.38
N LEU A 62 2.44 -7.76 -4.58
CA LEU A 62 2.54 -6.72 -5.60
C LEU A 62 1.16 -6.21 -6.02
N LEU A 63 0.17 -7.11 -6.16
CA LEU A 63 -1.20 -6.75 -6.47
C LEU A 63 -1.83 -5.92 -5.33
N ALA A 64 -1.64 -6.33 -4.08
CA ALA A 64 -2.12 -5.60 -2.91
C ALA A 64 -1.50 -4.21 -2.78
N MET A 65 -0.18 -4.08 -3.04
CA MET A 65 0.51 -2.79 -3.05
C MET A 65 -0.05 -1.83 -4.10
N LYS A 66 -0.32 -2.31 -5.31
CA LYS A 66 -0.93 -1.50 -6.38
C LYS A 66 -2.33 -1.02 -6.00
N ALA A 67 -3.15 -1.89 -5.40
CA ALA A 67 -4.48 -1.54 -4.93
C ALA A 67 -4.45 -0.51 -3.79
N LEU A 68 -3.50 -0.64 -2.87
CA LEU A 68 -3.29 0.35 -1.80
C LEU A 68 -2.87 1.71 -2.37
N GLU A 69 -1.95 1.72 -3.34
CA GLU A 69 -1.50 2.94 -3.99
C GLU A 69 -2.64 3.63 -4.76
N SER A 70 -3.47 2.87 -5.48
CA SER A 70 -4.64 3.41 -6.16
C SER A 70 -5.66 3.98 -5.17
N ALA A 71 -5.98 3.26 -4.09
CA ALA A 71 -6.89 3.73 -3.05
C ALA A 71 -6.38 5.02 -2.40
N ARG A 72 -5.07 5.10 -2.11
CA ARG A 72 -4.43 6.30 -1.57
C ARG A 72 -4.53 7.50 -2.52
N ALA A 73 -4.54 7.27 -3.83
CA ALA A 73 -4.71 8.33 -4.83
C ALA A 73 -6.19 8.72 -5.03
N GLU A 74 -7.13 7.79 -4.86
CA GLU A 74 -8.56 8.03 -5.05
C GLU A 74 -9.22 8.68 -3.84
N LEU A 75 -8.88 8.26 -2.62
CA LEU A 75 -9.48 8.79 -1.38
C LEU A 75 -9.43 10.33 -1.28
N PRO A 76 -8.27 10.99 -1.52
CA PRO A 76 -8.21 12.45 -1.48
C PRO A 76 -9.04 13.10 -2.58
N ARG A 77 -9.13 12.48 -3.77
CA ARG A 77 -9.95 13.01 -4.88
C ARG A 77 -11.42 12.99 -4.51
N GLN A 78 -11.89 11.91 -3.90
CA GLN A 78 -13.27 11.79 -3.42
C GLN A 78 -13.56 12.79 -2.29
N LEU A 79 -12.67 12.92 -1.31
CA LEU A 79 -12.81 13.89 -0.22
C LEU A 79 -12.87 15.33 -0.73
N VAL A 80 -12.04 15.70 -1.72
CA VAL A 80 -12.08 17.04 -2.34
C VAL A 80 -13.40 17.30 -3.04
N VAL A 81 -13.95 16.30 -3.74
CA VAL A 81 -15.27 16.42 -4.39
C VAL A 81 -16.35 16.62 -3.33
N GLN A 82 -16.38 15.79 -2.29
CA GLN A 82 -17.36 15.92 -1.20
C GLN A 82 -17.24 17.27 -0.48
N TYR A 83 -16.01 17.73 -0.20
CA TYR A 83 -15.78 19.03 0.40
C TYR A 83 -16.33 20.17 -0.46
N LYS A 84 -16.09 20.14 -1.78
CA LYS A 84 -16.63 21.15 -2.71
C LYS A 84 -18.15 21.11 -2.82
N GLU A 85 -18.76 19.95 -2.58
CA GLU A 85 -20.22 19.79 -2.59
C GLU A 85 -20.88 20.19 -1.27
N SER A 86 -20.12 20.29 -0.18
CA SER A 86 -20.60 20.68 1.15
C SER A 86 -21.27 22.05 1.16
N LEU A 87 -22.24 22.22 2.07
CA LEU A 87 -22.98 23.47 2.23
C LEU A 87 -22.04 24.62 2.64
N ASP A 88 -21.14 24.35 3.59
CA ASP A 88 -20.21 25.35 4.12
C ASP A 88 -19.28 25.89 3.05
N PHE A 89 -18.76 25.02 2.16
CA PHE A 89 -17.93 25.46 1.05
C PHE A 89 -18.71 26.37 0.09
N LYS A 90 -19.94 25.98 -0.28
CA LYS A 90 -20.81 26.79 -1.14
C LYS A 90 -21.15 28.14 -0.50
N GLU A 91 -21.40 28.16 0.80
CA GLU A 91 -21.69 29.39 1.52
C GLU A 91 -20.46 30.30 1.62
N CYS A 92 -19.27 29.72 1.84
CA CYS A 92 -18.01 30.45 1.77
C CYS A 92 -17.79 31.07 0.38
N LEU A 93 -18.10 30.35 -0.70
CA LEU A 93 -18.04 30.90 -2.06
C LEU A 93 -18.96 32.11 -2.26
N LYS A 94 -20.20 32.07 -1.73
CA LYS A 94 -21.11 33.23 -1.80
C LYS A 94 -20.53 34.44 -1.05
N ARG A 95 -19.97 34.21 0.15
CA ARG A 95 -19.33 35.27 0.95
C ARG A 95 -18.12 35.86 0.22
N MET A 96 -17.25 35.03 -0.36
CA MET A 96 -16.11 35.48 -1.16
C MET A 96 -16.55 36.28 -2.40
N GLY A 97 -17.62 35.84 -3.08
CA GLY A 97 -18.21 36.56 -4.20
C GLY A 97 -18.67 37.97 -3.82
N ARG A 98 -19.34 38.12 -2.67
CA ARG A 98 -19.77 39.43 -2.15
C ARG A 98 -18.59 40.37 -1.89
N VAL A 99 -17.56 39.91 -1.18
CA VAL A 99 -16.39 40.73 -0.85
C VAL A 99 -15.66 41.21 -2.11
N THR A 100 -15.50 40.32 -3.09
CA THR A 100 -14.82 40.68 -4.35
C THR A 100 -15.64 41.65 -5.21
N TYR A 101 -16.96 41.45 -5.27
CA TYR A 101 -17.88 42.37 -5.92
C TYR A 101 -17.88 43.75 -5.26
N GLU A 102 -18.02 43.82 -3.92
CA GLU A 102 -18.06 45.08 -3.18
C GLU A 102 -16.76 45.88 -3.35
N TYR A 103 -15.60 45.20 -3.29
CA TYR A 103 -14.32 45.83 -3.56
C TYR A 103 -14.24 46.38 -4.99
N GLY A 104 -14.65 45.59 -5.98
CA GLY A 104 -14.69 45.99 -7.38
C GLY A 104 -15.61 47.20 -7.61
N TYR A 105 -16.79 47.19 -6.98
CA TYR A 105 -17.76 48.27 -7.03
C TYR A 105 -17.16 49.56 -6.47
N ARG A 106 -16.60 49.54 -5.24
CA ARG A 106 -15.96 50.72 -4.62
C ARG A 106 -14.87 51.32 -5.51
N VAL A 107 -14.02 50.47 -6.11
CA VAL A 107 -12.95 50.93 -7.01
C VAL A 107 -13.52 51.52 -8.31
N ALA A 108 -14.54 50.89 -8.90
CA ALA A 108 -15.18 51.38 -10.12
C ALA A 108 -15.90 52.71 -9.88
N SER A 109 -16.67 52.82 -8.79
CA SER A 109 -17.39 54.03 -8.39
C SER A 109 -16.43 55.19 -8.12
N ALA A 110 -15.35 54.96 -7.38
CA ALA A 110 -14.33 55.99 -7.15
C ALA A 110 -13.71 56.51 -8.46
N ARG A 111 -13.44 55.60 -9.42
CA ARG A 111 -12.92 55.98 -10.74
C ARG A 111 -13.95 56.73 -11.59
N PHE A 112 -15.22 56.35 -11.49
CA PHE A 112 -16.31 57.00 -12.19
C PHE A 112 -16.50 58.43 -11.69
N HIS A 113 -16.60 58.62 -10.38
CA HIS A 113 -16.73 59.96 -9.77
C HIS A 113 -15.53 60.86 -10.06
N ALA A 114 -14.31 60.32 -10.13
CA ALA A 114 -13.14 61.09 -10.53
C ALA A 114 -13.22 61.64 -11.97
N ARG A 115 -14.01 61.00 -12.85
CA ARG A 115 -14.20 61.44 -14.25
C ARG A 115 -15.49 62.21 -14.45
N HIS A 116 -16.51 61.94 -13.65
CA HIS A 116 -17.85 62.52 -13.74
C HIS A 116 -18.33 62.95 -12.34
N PRO A 117 -17.85 64.12 -11.84
CA PRO A 117 -18.10 64.53 -10.46
C PRO A 117 -19.57 64.78 -10.14
N ASP A 118 -20.35 65.23 -11.13
CA ASP A 118 -21.75 65.63 -10.95
C ASP A 118 -22.76 64.54 -11.32
N ALA A 119 -22.30 63.33 -11.66
CA ALA A 119 -23.15 62.22 -12.05
C ALA A 119 -23.55 61.37 -10.83
N GLU A 120 -24.85 61.20 -10.61
CA GLU A 120 -25.38 60.27 -9.62
C GLU A 120 -25.16 58.81 -10.05
N VAL A 121 -24.72 57.98 -9.11
CA VAL A 121 -24.56 56.54 -9.28
C VAL A 121 -25.56 55.84 -8.36
N GLU A 122 -26.30 54.88 -8.90
CA GLU A 122 -27.25 54.06 -8.14
C GLU A 122 -26.54 53.30 -7.02
N GLU A 123 -27.17 53.24 -5.85
CA GLU A 123 -26.57 52.63 -4.67
C GLU A 123 -26.39 51.12 -4.87
N ASP A 124 -25.28 50.57 -4.36
CA ASP A 124 -24.98 49.15 -4.58
C ASP A 124 -26.05 48.28 -3.89
N PRO A 125 -26.77 47.40 -4.63
CA PRO A 125 -27.81 46.52 -4.09
C PRO A 125 -27.34 45.59 -2.96
N PHE A 126 -26.03 45.48 -2.74
CA PHE A 126 -25.42 44.65 -1.70
C PHE A 126 -24.84 45.45 -0.53
N ILE A 127 -24.98 46.78 -0.50
CA ILE A 127 -24.69 47.60 0.67
C ILE A 127 -25.67 47.19 1.77
N ILE A 128 -25.13 46.73 2.90
CA ILE A 128 -25.92 46.46 4.10
C ILE A 128 -26.16 47.81 4.77
N HIS A 129 -27.41 48.25 4.81
CA HIS A 129 -27.79 49.47 5.50
C HIS A 129 -27.79 49.25 7.02
N PRO A 130 -27.60 50.29 7.85
CA PRO A 130 -27.68 50.15 9.32
C PRO A 130 -29.04 49.59 9.81
N GLU A 131 -30.09 49.70 9.01
CA GLU A 131 -31.39 49.06 9.24
C GLU A 131 -31.34 47.52 9.06
N ASP A 132 -30.47 47.02 8.19
CA ASP A 132 -30.26 45.58 7.93
C ASP A 132 -29.42 44.91 9.04
N ASP A 133 -28.66 45.70 9.81
CA ASP A 133 -27.87 45.26 10.96
C ASP A 133 -28.74 44.74 12.13
N LEU A 134 -30.05 45.01 12.09
CA LEU A 134 -31.06 44.44 13.00
C LEU A 134 -31.43 42.99 12.66
N MET A 135 -30.99 42.48 11.51
CA MET A 135 -31.11 41.07 11.14
C MET A 135 -29.99 40.29 11.84
N SER A 136 -30.33 39.59 12.93
CA SER A 136 -29.38 38.79 13.71
C SER A 136 -28.72 37.70 12.84
N MET A 137 -27.52 37.96 12.31
CA MET A 137 -26.65 36.89 11.83
C MET A 137 -26.10 36.14 13.05
N GLU A 138 -26.42 34.86 13.16
CA GLU A 138 -25.90 33.97 14.20
C GLU A 138 -24.38 33.88 14.09
N ARG A 139 -23.67 34.60 14.98
CA ARG A 139 -22.20 34.69 14.99
C ARG A 139 -21.52 33.44 15.58
N GLN A 140 -22.28 32.54 16.19
CA GLN A 140 -21.77 31.34 16.85
C GLN A 140 -22.68 30.17 16.55
N GLN A 141 -22.31 29.37 15.56
CA GLN A 141 -22.81 28.01 15.47
C GLN A 141 -21.92 27.16 16.38
N THR A 142 -22.46 26.68 17.49
CA THR A 142 -21.75 25.73 18.35
C THR A 142 -21.61 24.42 17.59
N PHE A 143 -20.40 24.12 17.16
CA PHE A 143 -20.07 22.79 16.67
C PHE A 143 -20.20 21.81 17.85
N ASP A 144 -20.98 20.76 17.64
CA ASP A 144 -21.13 19.69 18.62
C ASP A 144 -19.90 18.77 18.52
N ASP A 145 -18.91 19.00 19.39
CA ASP A 145 -17.70 18.17 19.52
C ASP A 145 -17.97 16.88 20.32
N SER A 146 -19.24 16.52 20.56
CA SER A 146 -19.58 15.26 21.24
C SER A 146 -19.09 14.06 20.44
N VAL A 147 -18.36 13.17 21.12
CA VAL A 147 -17.92 11.89 20.55
C VAL A 147 -19.17 11.07 20.19
N PRO A 148 -19.29 10.56 18.95
CA PRO A 148 -20.42 9.72 18.58
C PRO A 148 -20.48 8.46 19.47
N PRO A 149 -21.68 7.96 19.82
CA PRO A 149 -21.80 6.75 20.62
C PRO A 149 -21.20 5.55 19.88
N GLU A 150 -20.44 4.73 20.62
CA GLU A 150 -19.85 3.49 20.09
C GLU A 150 -20.94 2.47 19.72
N PRO A 151 -20.72 1.66 18.68
CA PRO A 151 -21.66 0.64 18.20
C PRO A 151 -21.80 -0.57 19.13
#